data_AF-A0A5J4XB67-F1
#
_entry.id   AF-A0A5J4XB67-F1
#
_cell.length_a   1.000
_cell.length_b   1.000
_cell.length_c   1.000
_cell.angle_alpha   90.00
_cell.angle_beta   90.00
_cell.angle_gamma   90.00
#
_symmetry.space_group_name_H-M   'P 1'
#
loop_
_entity.id
_entity.type
_entity.pdbx_description
1 polymer ?
#
loop_
_entity_poly.entity_id
_entity_poly.type
_entity_poly.pdbx_seq_one_letter_code
_entity_poly.pdbx_strand_id
1 'polypeptide(L)'
;MKNLIKIPTKIVTYSQADATFDDLIECKQAYDQVIEQHLTDQLDETSRKEILDAVGATDFKIKSPHTIVLFDDAMYIFKNKMSPLFKKLFKNRQPRITYFLCLQDIMGLDAAIKSNVDSIYFFGSFNRQKFNLFFYQSSIPIDKEELWSQYVQLAKREALLVKYNEDGTTISVIQ
;
A
#
# COMPACT_ATOMS: atom_id res chain seq x y z
N MET A 1 1.53 -17.99 -10.11
CA MET A 1 1.56 -16.93 -9.08
C MET A 1 0.56 -17.19 -7.95
N LYS A 2 -0.73 -17.44 -8.23
CA LYS A 2 -1.74 -17.80 -7.20
C LYS A 2 -1.29 -18.93 -6.25
N ASN A 3 -0.66 -19.99 -6.76
CA ASN A 3 -0.22 -21.12 -5.92
C ASN A 3 0.96 -20.80 -4.99
N LEU A 4 1.61 -19.64 -5.15
CA LEU A 4 2.74 -19.21 -4.32
C LEU A 4 2.30 -18.24 -3.20
N ILE A 5 1.16 -17.57 -3.38
CA ILE A 5 0.60 -16.63 -2.40
C ILE A 5 -0.42 -17.41 -1.57
N LYS A 6 -0.05 -17.74 -0.33
CA LYS A 6 -0.93 -18.46 0.61
C LYS A 6 -1.92 -17.55 1.33
N ILE A 7 -1.85 -16.24 1.08
CA ILE A 7 -2.73 -15.22 1.67
C ILE A 7 -4.01 -15.12 0.81
N PRO A 8 -5.21 -15.04 1.43
CA PRO A 8 -6.45 -14.77 0.71
C PRO A 8 -6.31 -13.56 -0.22
N THR A 9 -6.73 -13.73 -1.47
CA THR A 9 -6.55 -12.72 -2.52
C THR A 9 -7.87 -12.41 -3.20
N LYS A 10 -8.24 -11.13 -3.28
CA LYS A 10 -9.38 -10.63 -4.04
C LYS A 10 -8.89 -9.66 -5.11
N ILE A 11 -9.22 -9.91 -6.37
CA ILE A 11 -8.93 -9.01 -7.49
C ILE A 11 -10.21 -8.24 -7.79
N VAL A 12 -10.11 -6.92 -7.86
CA VAL A 12 -11.24 -6.02 -8.13
C VAL A 12 -10.91 -5.06 -9.25
N THR A 13 -11.92 -4.66 -10.01
CA THR A 13 -11.78 -3.56 -10.96
C THR A 13 -11.78 -2.23 -10.23
N TYR A 14 -11.25 -1.19 -10.87
CA TYR A 14 -11.25 0.15 -10.29
C TYR A 14 -12.65 0.73 -10.04
N SER A 15 -13.64 0.35 -10.87
CA SER A 15 -15.03 0.78 -10.67
C SER A 15 -15.67 0.19 -9.41
N GLN A 16 -15.19 -0.97 -8.94
CA GLN A 16 -15.69 -1.67 -7.76
C GLN A 16 -14.83 -1.43 -6.52
N ALA A 17 -13.63 -0.86 -6.71
CA ALA A 17 -12.65 -0.72 -5.64
C ALA A 17 -13.22 0.05 -4.45
N ASP A 18 -13.89 1.19 -4.70
CA ASP A 18 -14.36 2.05 -3.63
C ASP A 18 -15.36 1.35 -2.68
N ALA A 19 -16.40 0.74 -3.26
CA ALA A 19 -17.38 -0.06 -2.53
C ALA A 19 -16.73 -1.26 -1.82
N THR A 20 -15.80 -1.95 -2.49
CA THR A 20 -15.07 -3.07 -1.87
C THR A 20 -14.27 -2.61 -0.65
N PHE A 21 -13.69 -1.41 -0.69
CA PHE A 21 -12.99 -0.84 0.46
C PHE A 21 -13.94 -0.50 1.60
N ASP A 22 -15.13 0.02 1.30
CA ASP A 22 -16.12 0.33 2.34
C ASP A 22 -16.57 -0.96 3.05
N ASP A 23 -16.96 -1.99 2.28
CA ASP A 23 -17.32 -3.29 2.83
C ASP A 23 -16.18 -3.89 3.68
N LEU A 24 -14.94 -3.83 3.19
CA LEU A 24 -13.77 -4.34 3.91
C LEU A 24 -13.52 -3.58 5.22
N ILE A 25 -13.61 -2.25 5.20
CA ILE A 25 -13.36 -1.41 6.39
C ILE A 25 -14.45 -1.66 7.43
N GLU A 26 -15.72 -1.73 7.01
CA GLU A 26 -16.84 -2.02 7.88
C GLU A 26 -16.72 -3.42 8.50
N CYS A 27 -16.45 -4.45 7.70
CA CYS A 27 -16.27 -5.81 8.19
C CYS A 27 -15.07 -5.94 9.14
N LYS A 28 -13.99 -5.17 8.92
CA LYS A 28 -12.86 -5.13 9.86
C LYS A 28 -13.23 -4.52 11.20
N GLN A 29 -14.04 -3.45 11.20
CA GLN A 29 -14.54 -2.84 12.43
C GLN A 29 -15.47 -3.80 13.19
N ALA A 30 -16.37 -4.49 12.46
CA ALA A 30 -17.20 -5.53 13.04
C ALA A 30 -16.36 -6.69 13.60
N TYR A 31 -15.34 -7.15 12.86
CA TYR A 31 -14.43 -8.20 13.32
C TYR A 31 -13.72 -7.81 14.64
N ASP A 32 -13.20 -6.58 14.73
CA ASP A 32 -12.58 -6.07 15.95
C ASP A 32 -13.57 -6.04 17.11
N GLN A 33 -14.79 -5.56 16.87
CA GLN A 33 -15.84 -5.52 17.88
C GLN A 33 -16.19 -6.92 18.41
N VAL A 34 -16.29 -7.92 17.52
CA VAL A 34 -16.57 -9.31 17.90
C VAL A 34 -15.50 -9.86 18.84
N ILE A 35 -14.22 -9.58 18.56
CA ILE A 35 -13.10 -10.02 19.41
C ILE A 35 -13.11 -9.27 20.74
N GLU A 36 -13.22 -7.94 20.72
CA GLU A 36 -13.13 -7.08 21.90
C GLU A 36 -14.28 -7.32 22.89
N GLN A 37 -15.48 -7.59 22.37
CA GLN A 37 -16.69 -7.80 23.17
C GLN A 37 -17.03 -9.28 23.37
N HIS A 38 -16.19 -10.20 22.89
CA HIS A 38 -16.39 -11.65 22.98
C HIS A 38 -17.75 -12.12 22.43
N LEU A 39 -18.16 -11.60 21.27
CA LEU A 39 -19.50 -11.84 20.68
C LEU A 39 -19.56 -13.03 19.73
N THR A 40 -18.51 -13.86 19.66
CA THR A 40 -18.41 -14.97 18.70
C THR A 40 -19.62 -15.90 18.71
N ASP A 41 -20.16 -16.20 19.91
CA ASP A 41 -21.30 -17.11 20.10
C ASP A 41 -22.67 -16.43 19.92
N GLN A 42 -22.69 -15.11 19.76
CA GLN A 42 -23.91 -14.30 19.63
C GLN A 42 -24.19 -13.86 18.18
N LEU A 43 -23.25 -14.09 17.26
CA LEU A 43 -23.44 -13.82 15.84
C LEU A 43 -24.32 -14.88 15.21
N ASP A 44 -25.26 -14.46 14.38
CA ASP A 44 -25.88 -15.38 13.44
C ASP A 44 -24.86 -15.81 12.37
N GLU A 45 -25.10 -16.98 11.78
CA GLU A 45 -24.20 -17.58 10.81
C GLU A 45 -24.01 -16.73 9.53
N THR A 46 -24.98 -15.88 9.18
CA THR A 46 -24.88 -15.02 8.00
C THR A 46 -23.89 -13.88 8.25
N SER A 47 -24.09 -13.11 9.33
CA SER A 47 -23.17 -12.03 9.70
C SER A 47 -21.77 -12.56 10.00
N ARG A 48 -21.66 -13.71 10.68
CA ARG A 48 -20.38 -14.37 10.91
C ARG A 48 -19.65 -14.66 9.61
N LYS A 49 -20.35 -15.23 8.63
CA LYS A 49 -19.77 -15.56 7.32
C LYS A 49 -19.37 -14.31 6.54
N GLU A 50 -20.21 -13.29 6.50
CA GLU A 50 -19.94 -12.04 5.80
C GLU A 50 -18.66 -11.36 6.33
N ILE A 51 -18.53 -11.24 7.65
CA ILE A 51 -17.36 -10.66 8.30
C ILE A 51 -16.10 -11.45 7.96
N LEU A 52 -16.14 -12.78 8.14
CA LEU A 52 -15.00 -13.66 7.93
C LEU A 52 -14.56 -13.71 6.46
N ASP A 53 -15.51 -13.81 5.53
CA ASP A 53 -15.25 -13.81 4.09
C ASP A 53 -14.63 -12.48 3.63
N ALA A 54 -15.10 -11.35 4.15
CA ALA A 54 -14.59 -10.03 3.79
C ALA A 54 -13.14 -9.81 4.26
N VAL A 55 -12.79 -10.25 5.48
CA VAL A 55 -11.42 -10.14 6.00
C VAL A 55 -10.49 -11.28 5.55
N GLY A 56 -11.04 -12.31 4.90
CA GLY A 56 -10.31 -13.49 4.45
C GLY A 56 -9.90 -14.44 5.60
N ALA A 57 -10.68 -14.51 6.67
CA ALA A 57 -10.42 -15.40 7.80
C ALA A 57 -11.38 -16.60 7.80
N THR A 58 -10.99 -17.68 8.48
CA THR A 58 -11.86 -18.85 8.70
C THR A 58 -12.49 -18.86 10.10
N ASP A 59 -11.93 -18.07 11.03
CA ASP A 59 -12.39 -17.90 12.40
C ASP A 59 -11.90 -16.55 12.97
N PHE A 60 -12.29 -16.23 14.20
CA PHE A 60 -11.90 -15.00 14.89
C PHE A 60 -10.57 -15.13 15.69
N LYS A 61 -9.67 -16.07 15.34
CA LYS A 61 -8.42 -16.25 16.10
C LYS A 61 -7.33 -15.26 15.69
N ILE A 62 -7.44 -14.65 14.51
CA ILE A 62 -6.47 -13.64 14.08
C ILE A 62 -6.72 -12.38 14.91
N LYS A 63 -5.79 -12.04 15.80
CA LYS A 63 -5.94 -10.88 16.70
C LYS A 63 -6.24 -9.57 15.98
N SER A 64 -5.60 -9.35 14.82
CA SER A 64 -5.75 -8.12 14.06
C SER A 64 -5.49 -8.41 12.57
N PRO A 65 -6.53 -8.72 11.78
CA PRO A 65 -6.37 -9.00 10.37
C PRO A 65 -5.79 -7.78 9.65
N HIS A 66 -4.66 -7.97 8.97
CA HIS A 66 -3.98 -6.92 8.20
C HIS A 66 -4.19 -7.15 6.71
N THR A 67 -4.43 -6.09 5.95
CA THR A 67 -4.68 -6.19 4.52
C THR A 67 -3.61 -5.47 3.73
N ILE A 68 -3.10 -6.14 2.69
CA ILE A 68 -2.22 -5.53 1.69
C ILE A 68 -3.07 -5.20 0.48
N VAL A 69 -3.03 -3.95 0.03
CA VAL A 69 -3.69 -3.54 -1.22
C VAL A 69 -2.65 -3.10 -2.21
N LEU A 70 -2.64 -3.75 -3.36
CA LEU A 70 -1.75 -3.44 -4.47
C LEU A 70 -2.55 -2.74 -5.57
N PHE A 71 -2.10 -1.55 -5.93
CA PHE A 71 -2.65 -0.72 -6.98
C PHE A 71 -1.71 -0.78 -8.19
N ASP A 72 -2.15 -1.42 -9.27
CA ASP A 72 -1.38 -1.56 -10.50
C ASP A 72 -1.76 -0.47 -11.52
N ASP A 73 -0.81 0.39 -11.87
CA ASP A 73 -1.01 1.56 -12.74
C ASP A 73 -2.16 2.49 -12.30
N ALA A 74 -2.13 2.90 -11.03
CA ALA A 74 -3.21 3.68 -10.41
C ALA A 74 -3.04 5.21 -10.52
N MET A 75 -2.17 5.69 -11.40
CA MET A 75 -1.83 7.11 -11.49
C MET A 75 -3.08 7.99 -11.71
N TYR A 76 -4.03 7.53 -12.51
CA TYR A 76 -5.26 8.28 -12.81
C TYR A 76 -6.13 8.51 -11.57
N ILE A 77 -6.23 7.53 -10.67
CA ILE A 77 -7.09 7.60 -9.48
C ILE A 77 -6.53 8.61 -8.49
N PHE A 78 -5.21 8.66 -8.38
CA PHE A 78 -4.52 9.50 -7.40
C PHE A 78 -4.30 10.94 -7.86
N LYS A 79 -4.66 11.27 -9.11
CA LYS A 79 -4.75 12.67 -9.58
C LYS A 79 -5.99 13.38 -9.06
N ASN A 80 -7.08 12.65 -8.79
CA ASN A 80 -8.33 13.24 -8.32
C ASN A 80 -8.40 13.23 -6.79
N LYS A 81 -8.08 14.37 -6.16
CA LYS A 81 -8.15 14.55 -4.69
C LYS A 81 -9.56 14.37 -4.11
N MET A 82 -10.59 14.55 -4.92
CA MET A 82 -11.98 14.36 -4.49
C MET A 82 -12.40 12.89 -4.49
N SER A 83 -11.61 12.01 -5.12
CA SER A 83 -11.86 10.57 -5.14
C SER A 83 -11.89 10.02 -3.71
N PRO A 84 -12.92 9.24 -3.32
CA PRO A 84 -12.95 8.61 -2.01
C PRO A 84 -11.76 7.66 -1.78
N LEU A 85 -11.29 6.98 -2.83
CA LEU A 85 -10.07 6.15 -2.80
C LEU A 85 -8.82 6.96 -2.42
N PHE A 86 -8.68 8.19 -2.92
CA PHE A 86 -7.58 9.08 -2.55
C PHE A 86 -7.61 9.38 -1.05
N LYS A 87 -8.79 9.68 -0.49
CA LYS A 87 -8.95 9.94 0.95
C LYS A 87 -8.66 8.69 1.81
N LYS A 88 -9.02 7.50 1.33
CA LYS A 88 -8.76 6.21 1.99
C LYS A 88 -7.26 5.88 2.11
N LEU A 89 -6.41 6.40 1.22
CA LEU A 89 -4.94 6.25 1.34
C LEU A 89 -4.40 6.78 2.67
N PHE A 90 -4.93 7.90 3.14
CA PHE A 90 -4.46 8.59 4.35
C PHE A 90 -5.11 8.08 5.65
N LYS A 91 -6.06 7.14 5.54
CA LYS A 91 -6.77 6.53 6.68
C LYS A 91 -6.44 5.04 6.80
N ASN A 92 -5.20 4.67 6.54
CA ASN A 92 -4.78 3.27 6.40
C ASN A 92 -4.47 2.58 7.74
N ARG A 93 -4.04 3.33 8.75
CA ARG A 93 -3.60 2.79 10.05
C ARG A 93 -4.73 2.13 10.83
N GLN A 94 -5.87 2.81 10.99
CA GLN A 94 -7.02 2.31 11.76
C GLN A 94 -7.60 0.99 11.21
N PRO A 95 -7.89 0.86 9.89
CA PRO A 95 -8.33 -0.40 9.31
C PRO A 95 -7.18 -1.41 9.08
N ARG A 96 -5.94 -1.10 9.48
CA ARG A 96 -4.77 -1.97 9.28
C ARG A 96 -4.60 -2.39 7.82
N ILE A 97 -4.39 -1.37 6.97
CA ILE A 97 -4.17 -1.52 5.54
C ILE A 97 -2.79 -0.96 5.18
N THR A 98 -2.01 -1.74 4.43
CA THR A 98 -0.78 -1.27 3.77
C THR A 98 -1.01 -1.19 2.27
N TYR A 99 -0.70 -0.02 1.70
CA TYR A 99 -0.85 0.24 0.28
C TYR A 99 0.50 0.08 -0.45
N PHE A 100 0.48 -0.65 -1.57
CA PHE A 100 1.55 -0.66 -2.56
C PHE A 100 1.04 0.02 -3.82
N LEU A 101 1.68 1.11 -4.22
CA LEU A 101 1.34 1.86 -5.44
C LEU A 101 2.40 1.56 -6.50
N CYS A 102 2.04 0.78 -7.52
CA CYS A 102 2.90 0.50 -8.66
C CYS A 102 2.71 1.61 -9.70
N LEU A 103 3.69 2.51 -9.82
CA LEU A 103 3.61 3.69 -10.66
C LEU A 103 4.73 3.68 -11.71
N GLN A 104 4.40 4.02 -12.96
CA GLN A 104 5.39 4.17 -14.03
C GLN A 104 6.14 5.51 -13.96
N ASP A 105 5.48 6.55 -13.44
CA ASP A 105 6.03 7.90 -13.34
C ASP A 105 5.53 8.60 -12.07
N ILE A 106 6.43 8.95 -11.14
CA ILE A 106 6.06 9.63 -9.88
C ILE A 106 5.64 11.10 -10.09
N MET A 107 5.92 11.67 -11.26
CA MET A 107 5.75 13.10 -11.53
C MET A 107 4.29 13.54 -11.37
N GLY A 108 3.33 12.67 -11.70
CA GLY A 108 1.90 12.94 -11.61
C GLY A 108 1.29 12.75 -10.22
N LEU A 109 2.07 12.29 -9.23
CA LEU A 109 1.57 11.97 -7.91
C LEU A 109 1.50 13.22 -7.03
N ASP A 110 0.41 13.36 -6.28
CA ASP A 110 0.20 14.49 -5.41
C ASP A 110 1.25 14.58 -4.28
N ALA A 111 1.64 15.80 -3.92
CA ALA A 111 2.61 16.05 -2.85
C ALA A 111 2.18 15.45 -1.52
N ALA A 112 0.88 15.41 -1.21
CA ALA A 112 0.38 14.80 0.01
C ALA A 112 0.67 13.29 0.06
N ILE A 113 0.58 12.59 -1.08
CA ILE A 113 0.93 11.17 -1.10
C ILE A 113 2.42 11.02 -0.84
N LYS A 114 3.27 11.79 -1.55
CA LYS A 114 4.73 11.75 -1.41
C LYS A 114 5.20 11.95 0.04
N SER A 115 4.58 12.87 0.77
CA SER A 115 4.93 13.15 2.17
C SER A 115 4.49 12.06 3.17
N ASN A 116 3.62 11.15 2.76
CA ASN A 116 3.09 10.07 3.60
C ASN A 116 3.60 8.67 3.17
N VAL A 117 4.55 8.60 2.23
CA VAL A 117 5.16 7.33 1.82
C VAL A 117 6.20 6.90 2.85
N ASP A 118 6.05 5.69 3.38
CA ASP A 118 7.03 5.09 4.29
C ASP A 118 8.29 4.58 3.55
N SER A 119 8.12 4.07 2.33
CA SER A 119 9.23 3.52 1.54
C SER A 119 9.00 3.63 0.04
N ILE A 120 10.07 3.90 -0.71
CA ILE A 120 10.07 3.93 -2.17
C ILE A 120 10.97 2.82 -2.70
N TYR A 121 10.41 2.02 -3.60
CA TYR A 121 11.12 1.02 -4.38
C TYR A 121 11.40 1.61 -5.75
N PHE A 122 12.63 2.02 -6.00
CA PHE A 122 13.02 2.73 -7.20
C PHE A 122 13.85 1.84 -8.12
N PHE A 123 13.19 1.30 -9.15
CA PHE A 123 13.78 0.39 -10.13
C PHE A 123 14.62 1.12 -11.18
N GLY A 124 15.67 0.46 -11.66
CA GLY A 124 16.52 0.95 -12.76
C GLY A 124 15.75 1.07 -14.07
N SER A 125 15.97 2.18 -14.81
CA SER A 125 15.58 2.41 -16.23
C SER A 125 15.49 3.91 -16.56
N PHE A 126 15.47 4.79 -15.56
CA PHE A 126 15.33 6.22 -15.78
C PHE A 126 16.62 6.80 -16.35
N ASN A 127 16.45 7.69 -17.32
CA ASN A 127 17.55 8.55 -17.73
C ASN A 127 17.85 9.59 -16.62
N ARG A 128 18.99 10.27 -16.74
CA ARG A 128 19.44 11.29 -15.78
C ARG A 128 18.40 12.39 -15.53
N GLN A 129 17.66 12.80 -16.55
CA GLN A 129 16.65 13.86 -16.43
C GLN A 129 15.48 13.41 -15.55
N LYS A 130 14.93 12.22 -15.80
CA LYS A 130 13.85 11.62 -15.00
C LYS A 130 14.30 11.33 -13.57
N PHE A 131 15.55 10.85 -13.40
CA PHE A 131 16.14 10.66 -12.08
C PHE A 131 16.19 11.96 -11.28
N ASN A 132 16.69 13.05 -11.88
CA ASN A 132 16.79 14.34 -11.21
C ASN A 132 15.41 14.84 -10.77
N LEU A 133 14.42 14.72 -11.64
CA LEU A 133 13.04 15.10 -11.34
C LEU A 133 12.47 14.28 -10.16
N PHE A 134 12.67 12.96 -10.15
CA PHE A 134 12.31 12.10 -9.02
C PHE A 134 13.00 12.56 -7.73
N PHE A 135 14.33 12.72 -7.76
CA PHE A 135 15.13 13.08 -6.59
C PHE A 135 14.62 14.37 -5.92
N TYR A 136 14.37 15.42 -6.70
CA TYR A 136 13.88 16.69 -6.17
C TYR A 136 12.46 16.62 -5.60
N GLN A 137 11.65 15.65 -6.02
CA GLN A 137 10.28 15.48 -5.52
C GLN A 137 10.16 14.52 -4.34
N SER A 138 11.15 13.66 -4.14
CA SER A 138 11.15 12.62 -3.11
C SER A 138 11.87 13.04 -1.81
N SER A 139 12.40 14.27 -1.74
CA SER A 139 13.07 14.82 -0.54
C SER A 139 14.04 13.84 0.13
N ILE A 140 14.83 13.11 -0.67
CA ILE A 140 15.75 12.09 -0.17
C ILE A 140 16.98 12.81 0.41
N PRO A 141 17.32 12.64 1.70
CA PRO A 141 18.37 13.39 2.37
C PRO A 141 19.76 12.79 2.14
N ILE A 142 20.11 12.56 0.87
CA ILE A 142 21.44 12.13 0.40
C ILE A 142 21.87 13.05 -0.74
N ASP A 143 23.17 13.16 -1.00
CA ASP A 143 23.61 13.88 -2.18
C ASP A 143 23.09 13.24 -3.48
N LYS A 144 22.69 14.08 -4.43
CA LYS A 144 22.10 13.65 -5.70
C LYS A 144 23.09 12.87 -6.56
N GLU A 145 24.35 13.27 -6.58
CA GLU A 145 25.40 12.60 -7.36
C GLU A 145 25.76 11.26 -6.73
N GLU A 146 25.81 11.22 -5.40
CA GLU A 146 25.99 9.98 -4.64
C GLU A 146 24.87 8.98 -4.97
N LEU A 147 23.61 9.37 -4.85
CA LEU A 147 22.49 8.49 -5.14
C LEU A 147 22.46 8.04 -6.61
N TRP A 148 22.81 8.94 -7.52
CA TRP A 148 22.89 8.61 -8.95
C TRP A 148 23.97 7.56 -9.22
N SER A 149 25.14 7.69 -8.59
CA SER A 149 26.23 6.74 -8.78
C SER A 149 25.83 5.31 -8.38
N GLN A 150 24.98 5.17 -7.35
CA GLN A 150 24.39 3.90 -6.95
C GLN A 150 23.28 3.45 -7.92
N TYR A 151 22.41 4.37 -8.34
CA TYR A 151 21.29 4.08 -9.23
C TYR A 151 21.71 3.51 -10.58
N VAL A 152 22.76 4.07 -11.21
CA VAL A 152 23.22 3.61 -12.53
C VAL A 152 23.85 2.23 -12.52
N GLN A 153 24.19 1.72 -11.34
CA GLN A 153 24.77 0.39 -11.15
C GLN A 153 23.71 -0.70 -10.97
N LEU A 154 22.43 -0.33 -10.80
CA LEU A 154 21.35 -1.29 -10.61
C LEU A 154 21.27 -2.26 -11.81
N ALA A 155 21.34 -3.55 -11.52
CA ALA A 155 21.08 -4.60 -12.49
C ALA A 155 19.57 -4.74 -12.78
N LYS A 156 19.25 -5.56 -13.78
CA LYS A 156 17.86 -5.86 -14.12
C LYS A 156 17.15 -6.50 -12.91
N ARG A 157 16.03 -5.91 -12.50
CA ARG A 157 15.19 -6.28 -11.33
C ARG A 157 15.70 -5.81 -9.97
N GLU A 158 16.86 -5.17 -9.91
CA GLU A 158 17.28 -4.50 -8.69
C GLU A 158 16.53 -3.17 -8.52
N ALA A 159 16.34 -2.79 -7.27
CA ALA A 159 15.78 -1.50 -6.90
C ALA A 159 16.60 -0.84 -5.79
N LEU A 160 16.67 0.49 -5.84
CA LEU A 160 16.99 1.27 -4.65
C LEU A 160 15.77 1.31 -3.75
N LEU A 161 15.91 0.78 -2.55
CA LEU A 161 14.93 0.90 -1.48
C LEU A 161 15.30 2.09 -0.60
N VAL A 162 14.48 3.13 -0.67
CA VAL A 162 14.53 4.31 0.19
C VAL A 162 13.50 4.10 1.30
N LYS A 163 13.93 4.09 2.57
CA LYS A 163 13.03 4.00 3.73
C LYS A 163 13.12 5.28 4.53
N TYR A 164 11.98 5.92 4.76
CA TYR A 164 11.89 7.10 5.63
C TYR A 164 11.63 6.61 7.06
N ASN A 165 12.60 6.79 7.95
CA ASN A 165 12.44 6.49 9.38
C ASN A 165 12.52 7.79 10.20
N GLU A 166 12.02 7.76 11.44
CA GLU A 166 12.10 8.89 12.38
C GLU A 166 13.56 9.30 12.68
N ASP A 167 14.48 8.33 12.70
CA ASP A 167 15.91 8.53 12.96
C ASP A 167 16.73 8.91 11.70
N GLY A 168 16.08 9.02 10.54
CA GLY A 168 16.70 9.35 9.26
C GLY A 168 16.34 8.39 8.12
N THR A 169 16.65 8.79 6.89
CA THR A 169 16.39 7.98 5.70
C THR A 169 17.51 6.96 5.49
N THR A 170 17.13 5.70 5.27
CA THR A 170 18.08 4.63 4.90
C THR A 170 17.89 4.24 3.44
N ILE A 171 19.00 3.97 2.75
CA ILE A 171 19.02 3.59 1.33
C ILE A 171 19.77 2.28 1.21
N SER A 172 19.20 1.33 0.48
CA SER A 172 19.80 0.01 0.23
C SER A 172 19.43 -0.51 -1.14
N VAL A 173 20.30 -1.32 -1.75
CA VAL A 173 19.97 -2.06 -2.97
C VAL A 173 19.30 -3.36 -2.56
N ILE A 174 18.20 -3.70 -3.23
CA ILE A 174 17.44 -4.94 -3.03
C ILE A 174 17.28 -5.70 -4.34
N GLN A 175 17.18 -7.03 -4.23
CA GLN A 175 17.02 -8.00 -5.33
C GLN A 175 15.66 -8.71 -5.25
#